data_AF-A0A919H534-F1
#
_entry.id   AF-A0A919H534-F1
#
_cell.length_a   1.000
_cell.length_b   1.000
_cell.length_c   1.000
_cell.angle_alpha   90.00
_cell.angle_beta   90.00
_cell.angle_gamma   90.00
#
_symmetry.space_group_name_H-M   'P 1'
#
loop_
_entity.id
_entity.type
_entity.pdbx_description
1 polymer ?
#
loop_
_entity_poly.entity_id
_entity_poly.type
_entity_poly.pdbx_seq_one_letter_code
_entity_poly.pdbx_strand_id
1 'polypeptide(L)' 'MEKLQRLLAAQGLYQGRFNGKFDWRVENALSTFQYDNGIEEEWGVYGPVTRRALEG' A
#
# COMPACT_ATOMS: atom_id res chain seq x y z
N MET A 1 8.66 1.97 -5.44
CA MET A 1 8.47 1.09 -4.26
C MET A 1 8.76 1.77 -2.94
N GLU A 2 9.85 2.54 -2.78
CA GLU A 2 10.07 3.29 -1.54
C GLU A 2 8.96 4.33 -1.29
N LYS A 3 8.53 5.05 -2.34
CA LYS A 3 7.37 5.97 -2.28
C LYS A 3 6.12 5.28 -1.72
N LEU A 4 5.78 4.09 -2.21
CA LEU A 4 4.65 3.30 -1.74
C LEU A 4 4.73 3.03 -0.23
N GLN A 5 5.88 2.56 0.25
CA GLN A 5 6.07 2.28 1.68
C GLN A 5 5.92 3.54 2.54
N ARG A 6 6.39 4.70 2.05
CA ARG A 6 6.22 5.99 2.72
C ARG A 6 4.78 6.46 2.76
N LEU A 7 4.03 6.27 1.67
CA LEU A 7 2.60 6.60 1.60
C LEU A 7 1.79 5.71 2.57
N LEU A 8 2.05 4.40 2.58
CA LEU A 8 1.41 3.48 3.53
C LEU A 8 1.78 3.82 4.98
N ALA A 9 3.03 4.22 5.24
CA ALA A 9 3.44 4.66 6.57
C ALA A 9 2.77 5.96 7.00
N ALA A 10 2.54 6.90 6.07
CA ALA A 10 1.79 8.13 6.34
C ALA A 10 0.33 7.85 6.70
N GLN A 11 -0.25 6.75 6.20
CA GLN A 11 -1.57 6.25 6.60
C GLN A 11 -1.53 5.41 7.90
N GLY A 12 -0.35 5.22 8.52
CA GLY A 12 -0.17 4.38 9.70
C GLY A 12 -0.19 2.86 9.42
N LEU A 13 -0.28 2.46 8.16
CA LEU A 13 -0.44 1.06 7.74
C LEU A 13 0.89 0.30 7.59
N TYR A 14 2.02 1.02 7.51
CA TYR A 14 3.34 0.42 7.34
C TYR A 14 4.37 0.98 8.32
N GLN A 15 5.02 0.10 9.08
CA GLN A 15 6.04 0.44 10.08
C GLN A 15 7.41 -0.21 9.79
N GLY A 16 7.57 -0.79 8.59
CA GLY A 16 8.80 -1.44 8.16
C GLY A 16 9.85 -0.46 7.63
N ARG A 17 10.91 -1.01 7.02
CA ARG A 17 11.99 -0.22 6.43
C ARG A 17 11.60 0.29 5.04
N PHE A 18 11.91 1.54 4.74
CA PHE A 18 11.76 2.14 3.41
C PHE A 18 12.90 1.74 2.47
N ASN A 19 13.01 0.44 2.16
CA ASN A 19 14.08 -0.11 1.32
C ASN A 19 13.64 -0.43 -0.12
N GLY A 20 12.39 -0.08 -0.47
CA GLY A 20 11.83 -0.33 -1.79
C GLY A 20 11.56 -1.81 -2.12
N LYS A 21 11.71 -2.72 -1.15
CA LYS A 21 11.33 -4.13 -1.33
C LYS A 21 9.84 -4.31 -1.10
N PHE A 22 9.20 -4.99 -2.03
CA PHE A 22 7.84 -5.46 -1.87
C PHE A 22 7.87 -6.78 -1.10
N ASP A 23 7.66 -6.71 0.21
CA ASP A 23 7.57 -7.87 1.08
C ASP A 23 6.13 -8.06 1.58
N TRP A 24 5.90 -9.15 2.31
CA TRP A 24 4.58 -9.47 2.86
C TRP A 24 3.99 -8.37 3.75
N ARG A 25 4.82 -7.47 4.32
CA ARG A 25 4.33 -6.33 5.11
C ARG A 25 3.78 -5.22 4.22
N VAL A 26 4.40 -4.99 3.06
CA VAL A 26 3.88 -4.06 2.05
C VAL A 26 2.59 -4.59 1.47
N GLU A 27 2.53 -5.88 1.16
CA GLU A 27 1.33 -6.57 0.69
C GLU A 27 0.19 -6.46 1.71
N ASN A 28 0.45 -6.78 2.99
CA ASN A 28 -0.56 -6.67 4.04
C ASN A 28 -1.08 -5.23 4.22
N ALA A 29 -0.19 -4.25 4.20
CA ALA A 29 -0.56 -2.84 4.30
C ALA A 29 -1.39 -2.38 3.09
N LEU A 30 -1.10 -2.88 1.89
CA LEU A 30 -1.93 -2.65 0.71
C LEU A 30 -3.32 -3.27 0.85
N SER A 31 -3.41 -4.51 1.33
CA SER A 31 -4.70 -5.16 1.56
C SER A 31 -5.55 -4.39 2.57
N THR A 32 -4.96 -3.91 3.67
CA THR A 32 -5.68 -3.06 4.62
C THR A 32 -6.12 -1.74 4.00
N PHE A 33 -5.23 -1.07 3.27
CA PHE A 33 -5.57 0.17 2.58
C PHE A 33 -6.75 -0.01 1.61
N GLN A 34 -6.70 -1.05 0.79
CA GLN A 34 -7.76 -1.35 -0.18
C GLN A 34 -9.09 -1.63 0.53
N TYR A 35 -9.05 -2.27 1.70
CA TYR A 35 -10.25 -2.62 2.46
C TYR A 35 -10.90 -1.36 3.03
N ASP A 36 -10.09 -0.52 3.66
CA ASP A 36 -10.55 0.74 4.24
C ASP A 36 -11.09 1.73 3.19
N ASN A 37 -10.64 1.60 1.93
CA ASN A 37 -11.04 2.46 0.82
C ASN A 37 -12.05 1.82 -0.15
N GLY A 38 -12.52 0.59 0.12
CA GLY A 38 -13.47 -0.11 -0.75
C GLY A 38 -12.96 -0.38 -2.17
N ILE A 39 -11.67 -0.65 -2.32
CA ILE A 39 -11.03 -0.93 -3.61
C ILE A 39 -11.09 -2.44 -3.87
N GLU A 40 -11.87 -2.84 -4.88
CA GLU A 40 -12.09 -4.24 -5.27
C GLU A 40 -11.08 -4.77 -6.31
N GLU A 41 -9.90 -4.15 -6.42
CA GLU A 41 -8.79 -4.72 -7.19
C GLU A 41 -8.20 -5.95 -6.48
N GLU A 42 -7.24 -6.62 -7.11
CA GLU A 42 -6.48 -7.69 -6.47
C GLU A 42 -5.87 -7.23 -5.13
N TRP A 43 -6.20 -7.97 -4.08
CA TRP A 43 -5.79 -7.65 -2.72
C TRP A 43 -4.27 -7.69 -2.56
N GLY A 44 -3.72 -6.68 -1.90
CA GLY A 44 -2.30 -6.57 -1.63
C GLY A 44 -1.49 -6.16 -2.86
N VAL A 45 -2.13 -5.77 -3.97
CA VAL A 45 -1.45 -5.39 -5.22
C VAL A 45 -1.47 -3.88 -5.43
N TYR A 46 -0.34 -3.32 -5.84
CA TYR A 46 -0.24 -1.89 -6.18
C TYR A 46 -0.74 -1.60 -7.61
N GLY A 47 -2.01 -1.95 -7.86
CA GLY A 47 -2.73 -1.77 -9.11
C GLY A 47 -3.03 -0.29 -9.44
N PRO A 48 -3.59 -0.01 -10.63
CA PRO A 48 -3.85 1.36 -11.08
C PRO A 48 -4.88 2.11 -10.20
N VAL A 49 -5.96 1.46 -9.74
CA VAL A 49 -6.94 2.11 -8.85
C VAL A 49 -6.30 2.36 -7.48
N THR A 50 -5.63 1.35 -6.93
CA THR A 50 -4.92 1.44 -5.65
C THR A 50 -3.84 2.52 -5.67
N ARG A 51 -3.09 2.64 -6.77
CA ARG A 51 -2.09 3.70 -6.99
C ARG A 51 -2.73 5.07 -7.01
N ARG A 52 -3.81 5.25 -7.76
CA ARG A 52 -4.50 6.55 -7.84
C ARG A 52 -5.00 6.99 -6.46
N ALA A 53 -5.57 6.06 -5.68
CA ALA A 53 -6.05 6.36 -4.33
C ALA A 53 -4.91 6.72 -3.36
N LEU A 54 -3.76 6.04 -3.44
CA LEU A 54 -2.61 6.33 -2.57
C LEU A 54 -1.84 7.59 -2.96
N GLU A 55 -1.77 7.91 -4.26
CA GLU A 55 -0.93 9.01 -4.75
C GLU A 55 -1.65 10.35 -4.85
N GLY A 56 -2.98 10.37 -4.99
CA GLY A 56 -3.78 11.59 -5.14
C GLY A 56 -3.66 12.23 -6.52
#